data_AF-A0AAW2RRW2-F1
#
_entry.id   AF-A0AAW2RRW2-F1
#
_cell.length_a   1.000
_cell.length_b   1.000
_cell.length_c   1.000
_cell.angle_alpha   90.00
_cell.angle_beta   90.00
_cell.angle_gamma   90.00
#
_symmetry.space_group_name_H-M   'P 1'
#
loop_
_entity.id
_entity.type
_entity.pdbx_description
1 polymer ?
#
loop_
_entity_poly.entity_id
_entity_poly.type
_entity_poly.pdbx_seq_one_letter_code
_entity_poly.pdbx_strand_id
1 'polypeptide(L)'
;MKSIETNHLVTVEAHSNPEAVKARSNLEAYMLLKYQINKEKWTASHDGGWRCGILTTNMSECINGVLKGARRLPVSALVEITLERTVHYFHMRAIKGQKMLQNNQLWTDFACKMFISWQQKAVEHTVMKYSHAQQSASVVTRRQNRHGMNTHVVKIANRECSCGKWNQFGIPCSHAQKSMRCIQY
;
A
#
# COMPACT_ATOMS: atom_id res chain seq x y z
N MET A 1 27.40 -55.52 0.94
CA MET A 1 27.17 -55.82 2.38
C MET A 1 28.22 -55.05 3.15
N LYS A 2 27.96 -54.03 3.98
CA LYS A 2 26.83 -53.62 4.84
C LYS A 2 26.85 -52.07 4.90
N SER A 3 25.76 -51.38 4.56
CA SER A 3 24.77 -50.74 5.48
C SER A 3 25.39 -49.71 6.44
N ILE A 4 25.18 -48.41 6.26
CA ILE A 4 24.03 -47.57 6.72
C ILE A 4 24.03 -47.38 8.25
N GLU A 5 23.74 -46.14 8.66
CA GLU A 5 23.58 -45.59 10.03
C GLU A 5 24.87 -44.99 10.62
N THR A 6 24.99 -43.69 10.84
CA THR A 6 24.07 -42.90 11.65
C THR A 6 24.07 -41.44 11.21
N ASN A 7 22.99 -41.12 10.50
CA ASN A 7 22.62 -39.82 9.95
C ASN A 7 21.71 -39.07 10.94
N HIS A 8 22.01 -39.12 12.25
CA HIS A 8 20.99 -38.83 13.28
C HIS A 8 21.29 -37.70 14.27
N LEU A 9 22.38 -36.95 14.11
CA LEU A 9 22.68 -35.79 14.98
C LEU A 9 22.73 -34.44 14.26
N VAL A 10 22.47 -34.37 12.95
CA VAL A 10 22.46 -33.09 12.20
C VAL A 10 21.04 -32.62 11.86
N THR A 11 20.00 -33.37 12.21
CA THR A 11 18.63 -33.16 11.73
C THR A 11 17.66 -32.46 12.69
N VAL A 12 18.12 -31.85 13.80
CA VAL A 12 17.17 -31.30 14.80
C VAL A 12 17.34 -29.80 15.13
N GLU A 13 18.13 -29.03 14.37
CA GLU A 13 18.15 -27.55 14.52
C GLU A 13 17.66 -26.79 13.28
N ALA A 14 16.83 -27.44 12.45
CA ALA A 14 16.22 -26.84 11.25
C ALA A 14 14.88 -26.13 11.52
N HIS A 15 14.63 -25.70 12.76
CA HIS A 15 13.52 -24.82 13.12
C HIS A 15 14.11 -23.74 14.05
N SER A 16 14.33 -22.47 13.66
CA SER A 16 13.30 -21.51 13.26
C SER A 16 13.98 -20.18 12.94
N ASN A 17 14.29 -19.87 11.67
CA ASN A 17 14.44 -18.46 11.27
C ASN A 17 14.17 -18.27 9.76
N PRO A 18 13.00 -17.70 9.39
CA PRO A 18 12.68 -17.36 7.99
C PRO A 18 13.71 -16.44 7.33
N GLU A 19 14.45 -15.64 8.12
CA GLU A 19 15.47 -14.72 7.62
C GLU A 19 16.74 -15.46 7.19
N ALA A 20 17.10 -16.55 7.87
CA ALA A 20 18.30 -17.34 7.56
C ALA A 20 18.15 -18.12 6.24
N VAL A 21 16.93 -18.56 5.92
CA VAL A 21 16.63 -19.26 4.66
C VAL A 21 16.63 -18.30 3.46
N LYS A 22 16.21 -17.04 3.63
CA LYS A 22 16.30 -16.00 2.59
C LYS A 22 17.73 -15.51 2.33
N ALA A 23 18.60 -15.50 3.35
CA ALA A 23 19.98 -15.05 3.23
C ALA A 23 20.88 -16.02 2.43
N ARG A 24 20.52 -17.30 2.32
CA ARG A 24 21.32 -18.31 1.60
C ARG A 24 21.28 -18.16 0.07
N SER A 25 20.31 -17.48 -0.52
CA SER A 25 20.17 -17.42 -1.98
C SER A 25 20.92 -16.26 -2.66
N ASN A 26 21.26 -15.18 -1.95
CA ASN A 26 22.14 -14.12 -2.45
C ASN A 26 22.63 -13.21 -1.29
N LEU A 27 23.70 -13.61 -0.61
CA LEU A 27 24.29 -12.85 0.50
C LEU A 27 24.69 -11.44 0.06
N GLU A 28 25.20 -11.29 -1.16
CA GLU A 28 25.64 -10.01 -1.71
C GLU A 28 24.47 -9.03 -1.86
N ALA A 29 23.34 -9.48 -2.40
CA ALA A 29 22.12 -8.67 -2.49
C ALA A 29 21.59 -8.27 -1.11
N TYR A 30 21.65 -9.16 -0.12
CA TYR A 30 21.27 -8.84 1.25
C TYR A 30 22.16 -7.74 1.85
N MET A 31 23.48 -7.86 1.71
CA MET A 31 24.42 -6.87 2.23
C MET A 31 24.23 -5.50 1.56
N LEU A 32 23.97 -5.48 0.24
CA LEU A 32 23.72 -4.26 -0.52
C LEU A 32 22.42 -3.55 -0.05
N LEU A 33 21.32 -4.29 0.11
CA LEU A 33 20.07 -3.74 0.65
C LEU A 33 20.22 -3.24 2.09
N LYS A 34 21.00 -3.94 2.92
CA LYS A 34 21.13 -3.64 4.34
C LYS A 34 22.04 -2.44 4.62
N TYR A 35 23.14 -2.32 3.89
CA TYR A 35 24.20 -1.36 4.21
C TYR A 35 24.45 -0.28 3.16
N GLN A 36 24.09 -0.52 1.89
CA GLN A 36 24.40 0.41 0.80
C GLN A 36 23.17 1.19 0.30
N ILE A 37 21.96 0.64 0.44
CA ILE A 37 20.73 1.34 0.03
C ILE A 37 19.97 1.83 1.27
N ASN A 38 19.73 3.14 1.33
CA ASN A 38 18.89 3.76 2.35
C ASN A 38 17.52 3.05 2.44
N LYS A 39 17.14 2.64 3.65
CA LYS A 39 15.89 1.89 3.92
C LYS A 39 14.65 2.58 3.38
N GLU A 40 14.61 3.90 3.36
CA GLU A 40 13.50 4.71 2.82
C GLU A 40 13.25 4.42 1.33
N LYS A 41 14.32 4.08 0.58
CA LYS A 41 14.24 3.82 -0.88
C LYS A 41 13.66 2.45 -1.23
N TRP A 42 13.57 1.51 -0.29
CA TRP A 42 13.11 0.16 -0.59
C TRP A 42 12.15 -0.46 0.45
N THR A 43 12.00 0.14 1.63
CA THR A 43 11.03 -0.30 2.65
C THR A 43 9.91 0.72 2.81
N ALA A 44 8.66 0.25 2.85
CA ALA A 44 7.50 1.09 3.16
C ALA A 44 7.50 1.57 4.62
N SER A 45 8.11 0.81 5.54
CA SER A 45 8.15 1.18 6.97
C SER A 45 9.06 2.36 7.29
N HIS A 46 10.01 2.70 6.42
CA HIS A 46 10.96 3.79 6.63
C HIS A 46 10.82 4.91 5.60
N ASP A 47 9.83 4.87 4.71
CA ASP A 47 9.71 5.86 3.64
C ASP A 47 8.90 7.10 4.02
N GLY A 48 8.71 7.35 5.31
CA GLY A 48 7.95 8.52 5.78
C GLY A 48 6.50 8.57 5.29
N GLY A 49 5.95 7.47 4.77
CA GLY A 49 4.58 7.41 4.22
C GLY A 49 4.46 7.86 2.76
N TRP A 50 5.58 7.93 2.01
CA TRP A 50 5.54 8.33 0.59
C TRP A 50 4.87 7.28 -0.31
N ARG A 51 4.92 5.99 0.04
CA ARG A 51 4.27 4.90 -0.74
C ARG A 51 2.86 4.62 -0.23
N CYS A 52 1.95 5.55 -0.51
CA CYS A 52 0.54 5.42 -0.16
C CYS A 52 -0.17 4.36 -1.01
N GLY A 53 -1.10 3.61 -0.43
CA GLY A 53 -2.04 2.75 -1.16
C GLY A 53 -1.48 1.42 -1.67
N ILE A 54 -0.20 1.12 -1.47
CA ILE A 54 0.41 -0.16 -1.85
C ILE A 54 0.28 -1.13 -0.66
N LEU A 55 -0.79 -1.92 -0.64
CA LEU A 55 -1.01 -2.94 0.39
C LEU A 55 -0.64 -4.36 -0.04
N THR A 56 -0.53 -4.60 -1.34
CA THR A 56 -0.35 -5.93 -1.86
C THR A 56 1.13 -6.16 -2.15
N THR A 57 1.66 -7.27 -1.65
CA THR A 57 2.99 -7.78 -2.00
C THR A 57 3.06 -8.34 -3.42
N ASN A 58 1.99 -8.16 -4.19
CA ASN A 58 1.72 -8.93 -5.39
C ASN A 58 2.15 -8.23 -6.68
N MET A 59 3.20 -7.43 -6.60
CA MET A 59 3.77 -6.76 -7.77
C MET A 59 4.20 -7.79 -8.82
N SER A 60 4.69 -8.95 -8.38
CA SER A 60 5.08 -10.05 -9.24
C SER A 60 3.90 -10.63 -10.04
N GLU A 61 2.71 -10.84 -9.46
CA GLU A 61 1.58 -11.32 -10.27
C GLU A 61 1.04 -10.24 -11.22
N CYS A 62 1.07 -8.97 -10.82
CA CYS A 62 0.73 -7.87 -11.74
C CYS A 62 1.64 -7.88 -12.97
N ILE A 63 2.96 -7.98 -12.77
CA ILE A 63 3.93 -8.07 -13.87
C ILE A 63 3.72 -9.35 -14.67
N ASN A 64 3.47 -10.48 -14.02
CA ASN A 64 3.15 -11.74 -14.71
C ASN A 64 1.88 -11.62 -15.57
N GLY A 65 0.88 -10.86 -15.12
CA GLY A 65 -0.33 -10.54 -15.88
C GLY A 65 -0.03 -9.69 -17.11
N VAL A 66 0.76 -8.62 -16.96
CA VAL A 66 1.22 -7.75 -18.05
C VAL A 66 1.98 -8.54 -19.11
N LEU A 67 2.81 -9.49 -18.69
CA LEU A 67 3.63 -10.32 -19.58
C LEU A 67 2.94 -11.59 -20.08
N LYS A 68 1.66 -11.83 -19.73
CA LYS A 68 0.96 -13.09 -20.04
C LYS A 68 1.00 -13.47 -21.52
N GLY A 69 0.82 -12.50 -22.42
CA GLY A 69 0.88 -12.72 -23.87
C GLY A 69 2.30 -12.84 -24.45
N ALA A 70 3.32 -12.41 -23.70
CA ALA A 70 4.71 -12.36 -24.17
C ALA A 70 5.56 -13.52 -23.65
N ARG A 71 5.04 -14.40 -22.78
CA ARG A 71 5.83 -15.44 -22.09
C ARG A 71 6.51 -16.46 -23.01
N ARG A 72 6.04 -16.62 -24.25
CA ARG A 72 6.61 -17.53 -25.25
C ARG A 72 7.67 -16.86 -26.14
N LEU A 73 7.96 -15.59 -25.90
CA LEU A 73 8.97 -14.85 -26.65
C LEU A 73 10.36 -15.06 -26.05
N PRO A 74 11.43 -14.83 -26.82
CA PRO A 74 12.79 -14.79 -26.30
C PRO A 74 12.93 -13.79 -25.14
N VAL A 75 13.89 -14.03 -24.25
CA VAL A 75 14.17 -13.14 -23.10
C VAL A 75 14.47 -11.71 -23.55
N SER A 76 15.18 -11.54 -24.68
CA SER A 76 15.45 -10.21 -25.27
C SER A 76 14.16 -9.45 -25.59
N ALA A 77 13.20 -10.11 -26.22
CA ALA A 77 11.89 -9.51 -26.54
C ALA A 77 11.09 -9.17 -25.27
N LEU A 78 11.17 -10.00 -24.22
CA LEU A 78 10.55 -9.69 -22.92
C LEU A 78 11.14 -8.44 -22.28
N VAL A 79 12.47 -8.28 -22.35
CA VAL A 79 13.17 -7.09 -21.84
C VAL A 79 12.76 -5.85 -22.62
N GLU A 80 12.73 -5.93 -23.95
CA GLU A 80 12.33 -4.83 -24.83
C GLU A 80 10.89 -4.38 -24.57
N ILE A 81 9.93 -5.32 -24.56
CA ILE A 81 8.52 -5.02 -24.25
C ILE A 81 8.37 -4.37 -22.86
N THR A 82 9.13 -4.85 -21.87
CA THR A 82 9.08 -4.30 -20.50
C THR A 82 9.61 -2.88 -20.48
N LEU A 83 10.74 -2.63 -21.16
CA LEU A 83 11.33 -1.30 -21.26
C LEU A 83 10.38 -0.34 -21.96
N GLU A 84 9.88 -0.69 -23.15
CA GLU A 84 8.98 0.14 -23.94
C GLU A 84 7.72 0.51 -23.18
N ARG A 85 7.07 -0.47 -22.53
CA ARG A 85 5.85 -0.22 -21.73
C ARG A 85 6.14 0.66 -20.53
N THR A 86 7.29 0.48 -19.89
CA THR A 86 7.71 1.29 -18.74
C THR A 86 7.97 2.74 -19.16
N VAL A 87 8.74 2.94 -20.24
CA VAL A 87 9.02 4.26 -20.79
C VAL A 87 7.73 4.96 -21.22
N HIS A 88 6.87 4.27 -21.97
CA HIS A 88 5.58 4.82 -22.39
C HIS A 88 4.71 5.21 -21.19
N TYR A 89 4.61 4.34 -20.17
CA TYR A 89 3.85 4.62 -18.95
C TYR A 89 4.35 5.89 -18.23
N PHE A 90 5.66 6.00 -18.01
CA PHE A 90 6.23 7.17 -17.35
C PHE A 90 6.11 8.43 -18.19
N HIS A 91 6.26 8.34 -19.51
CA HIS A 91 6.06 9.45 -20.42
C HIS A 91 4.63 10.00 -20.36
N MET A 92 3.62 9.12 -20.46
CA MET A 92 2.21 9.50 -20.34
C MET A 92 1.89 10.09 -18.96
N ARG A 93 2.49 9.54 -17.90
CA ARG A 93 2.33 10.07 -16.53
C ARG A 93 2.96 11.46 -16.38
N ALA A 94 4.11 11.71 -17.00
CA ALA A 94 4.78 13.01 -17.00
C ALA A 94 3.93 14.05 -17.73
N ILE A 95 3.42 13.75 -18.94
CA ILE A 95 2.51 14.62 -19.67
C ILE A 95 1.28 14.96 -18.82
N LYS A 96 0.68 13.94 -18.21
CA LYS A 96 -0.48 14.14 -17.34
C LYS A 96 -0.15 15.04 -16.15
N GLY A 97 0.99 14.81 -15.49
CA GLY A 97 1.47 15.64 -14.38
C GLY A 97 1.71 17.09 -14.81
N GLN A 98 2.30 17.32 -15.98
CA GLN A 98 2.52 18.67 -16.52
C GLN A 98 1.19 19.39 -16.79
N LYS A 99 0.22 18.71 -17.41
CA LYS A 99 -1.11 19.29 -17.65
C LYS A 99 -1.79 19.69 -16.34
N MET A 100 -1.64 18.86 -15.30
CA MET A 100 -2.16 19.18 -13.97
C MET A 100 -1.49 20.41 -13.36
N LEU A 101 -0.17 20.53 -13.49
CA LEU A 101 0.58 21.71 -13.02
C LEU A 101 0.16 22.98 -13.77
N GLN A 102 0.00 22.91 -15.10
CA GLN A 102 -0.48 24.02 -15.94
C GLN A 102 -1.87 24.49 -15.51
N ASN A 103 -2.72 23.57 -15.08
CA ASN A 103 -4.06 23.87 -14.57
C ASN A 103 -4.07 24.34 -13.09
N ASN A 104 -2.91 24.55 -12.46
CA ASN A 104 -2.78 24.83 -11.02
C ASN A 104 -3.50 23.81 -10.13
N GLN A 105 -3.57 22.55 -10.58
CA GLN A 105 -4.26 21.51 -9.85
C GLN A 105 -3.41 21.02 -8.68
N LEU A 106 -3.84 21.34 -7.46
CA LEU A 106 -3.12 21.01 -6.23
C LEU A 106 -2.98 19.50 -5.99
N TRP A 107 -3.98 18.70 -6.39
CA TRP A 107 -4.06 17.27 -6.08
C TRP A 107 -4.12 16.40 -7.34
N THR A 108 -3.51 15.22 -7.28
CA THR A 108 -3.60 14.23 -8.37
C THR A 108 -5.06 13.88 -8.71
N ASP A 109 -5.37 13.57 -9.97
CA ASP A 109 -6.70 13.07 -10.36
C ASP A 109 -7.16 11.89 -9.50
N PHE A 110 -6.21 11.02 -9.15
CA PHE A 110 -6.45 9.90 -8.26
C PHE A 110 -6.92 10.37 -6.88
N ALA A 111 -6.19 11.30 -6.26
CA ALA A 111 -6.54 11.87 -4.97
C ALA A 111 -7.91 12.58 -5.01
N CYS A 112 -8.16 13.39 -6.04
CA CYS A 112 -9.45 14.07 -6.23
C CYS A 112 -10.61 13.07 -6.34
N LYS A 113 -10.51 12.09 -7.24
CA LYS A 113 -11.56 11.07 -7.44
C LYS A 113 -11.83 10.28 -6.16
N MET A 114 -10.78 9.89 -5.45
CA MET A 114 -10.91 9.15 -4.21
C MET A 114 -11.56 10.00 -3.10
N PHE A 115 -11.12 11.25 -2.96
CA PHE A 115 -11.69 12.18 -1.99
C PHE A 115 -13.19 12.38 -2.23
N ILE A 116 -13.59 12.66 -3.48
CA ILE A 116 -15.00 12.87 -3.87
C ILE A 116 -15.82 11.60 -3.63
N SER A 117 -15.32 10.42 -4.01
CA SER A 117 -16.02 9.16 -3.77
C SER A 117 -16.23 8.88 -2.29
N TRP A 118 -15.23 9.18 -1.45
CA TRP A 118 -15.35 9.04 0.00
C TRP A 118 -16.28 10.09 0.61
N GLN A 119 -16.32 11.29 0.03
CA GLN A 119 -17.24 12.35 0.44
C GLN A 119 -18.69 11.97 0.22
N GLN A 120 -19.00 11.36 -0.92
CA GLN A 120 -20.33 10.82 -1.21
C GLN A 120 -20.72 9.74 -0.19
N LYS A 121 -19.80 8.81 0.11
CA LYS A 121 -20.02 7.77 1.14
C LYS A 121 -20.17 8.34 2.56
N ALA A 122 -19.51 9.46 2.85
CA ALA A 122 -19.56 10.08 4.17
C ALA A 122 -20.97 10.59 4.53
N VAL A 123 -21.78 10.96 3.54
CA VAL A 123 -23.15 11.47 3.74
C VAL A 123 -24.00 10.47 4.53
N GLU A 124 -23.81 9.18 4.29
CA GLU A 124 -24.60 8.12 4.92
C GLU A 124 -24.17 7.81 6.36
N HIS A 125 -23.02 8.30 6.82
CA HIS A 125 -22.50 7.97 8.15
C HIS A 125 -23.07 8.89 9.23
N THR A 126 -23.08 8.41 10.46
CA THR A 126 -23.54 9.18 11.64
C THR A 126 -22.43 9.31 12.65
N VAL A 127 -22.18 10.53 13.14
CA VAL A 127 -21.28 10.77 14.27
C VAL A 127 -22.08 10.51 15.56
N MET A 128 -21.59 9.60 16.40
CA MET A 128 -22.26 9.22 17.66
C MET A 128 -21.73 10.00 18.86
N LYS A 129 -20.42 10.26 18.88
CA LYS A 129 -19.74 10.98 19.96
C LYS A 129 -18.64 11.82 19.36
N TYR A 130 -18.47 13.03 19.90
CA TYR A 130 -17.39 13.94 19.53
C TYR A 130 -16.74 14.50 20.80
N SER A 131 -15.42 14.54 20.83
CA SER A 131 -14.64 15.14 21.91
C SER A 131 -13.81 16.30 21.34
N HIS A 132 -14.19 17.53 21.68
CA HIS A 132 -13.42 18.72 21.30
C HIS A 132 -12.02 18.72 21.91
N ALA A 133 -11.90 18.31 23.17
CA ALA A 133 -10.60 18.26 23.87
C ALA A 133 -9.63 17.27 23.22
N GLN A 134 -10.13 16.12 22.76
CA GLN A 134 -9.29 15.10 22.12
C GLN A 134 -9.26 15.21 20.59
N GLN A 135 -10.02 16.14 20.00
CA GLN A 135 -10.24 16.25 18.55
C GLN A 135 -10.56 14.88 17.93
N SER A 136 -11.49 14.14 18.54
CA SER A 136 -11.79 12.76 18.19
C SER A 136 -13.29 12.51 18.05
N ALA A 137 -13.65 11.55 17.21
CA ALA A 137 -15.04 11.23 16.90
C ALA A 137 -15.25 9.72 16.76
N SER A 138 -16.44 9.26 17.17
CA SER A 138 -16.94 7.91 16.89
C SER A 138 -17.97 7.99 15.78
N VAL A 139 -17.74 7.27 14.68
CA VAL A 139 -18.58 7.29 13.47
C VAL A 139 -19.14 5.91 13.19
N VAL A 140 -20.45 5.81 13.03
CA VAL A 140 -21.15 4.58 12.66
C VAL A 140 -21.48 4.61 11.18
N THR A 141 -21.14 3.51 10.50
CA THR A 141 -21.50 3.31 9.09
C THR A 141 -22.95 2.87 8.94
N ARG A 142 -23.67 3.42 7.94
CA ARG A 142 -25.02 2.97 7.63
C ARG A 142 -25.02 1.50 7.23
N ARG A 143 -26.04 0.76 7.67
CA ARG A 143 -26.25 -0.63 7.28
C ARG A 143 -26.62 -0.72 5.80
N GLN A 144 -25.84 -1.45 5.01
CA GLN A 144 -26.15 -1.78 3.61
C GLN A 144 -26.10 -3.30 3.41
N ASN A 145 -27.20 -3.91 2.93
CA ASN A 145 -27.25 -5.31 2.52
C ASN A 145 -26.68 -6.32 3.55
N ARG A 146 -27.21 -6.28 4.78
CA ARG A 146 -26.85 -7.15 5.93
C ARG A 146 -25.44 -6.99 6.50
N HIS A 147 -24.58 -6.17 5.90
CA HIS A 147 -23.30 -5.72 6.47
C HIS A 147 -23.32 -4.20 6.79
N GLY A 148 -22.64 -3.77 7.85
CA GLY A 148 -22.63 -2.37 8.30
C GLY A 148 -22.96 -2.20 9.79
N MET A 149 -23.05 -0.97 10.27
CA MET A 149 -22.97 -0.57 11.70
C MET A 149 -21.60 -0.73 12.34
N ASN A 150 -20.54 -0.83 11.53
CA ASN A 150 -19.19 -0.76 12.07
C ASN A 150 -18.97 0.63 12.65
N THR A 151 -18.48 0.65 13.89
CA THR A 151 -18.06 1.86 14.58
C THR A 151 -16.58 2.08 14.32
N HIS A 152 -16.24 3.27 13.84
CA HIS A 152 -14.87 3.69 13.59
C HIS A 152 -14.52 4.88 14.47
N VAL A 153 -13.33 4.84 15.06
CA VAL A 153 -12.78 5.96 15.82
C VAL A 153 -11.90 6.77 14.88
N VAL A 154 -12.15 8.08 14.85
CA VAL A 154 -11.37 9.06 14.09
C VAL A 154 -10.64 9.95 15.09
N LYS A 155 -9.32 10.06 14.95
CA LYS A 155 -8.49 11.02 15.68
C LYS A 155 -8.04 12.09 14.69
N ILE A 156 -8.71 13.24 14.72
CA ILE A 156 -8.59 14.27 13.68
C ILE A 156 -7.24 14.98 13.79
N ALA A 157 -6.80 15.30 15.02
CA ALA A 157 -5.49 15.89 15.28
C ALA A 157 -4.34 15.02 14.73
N ASN A 158 -4.45 13.69 14.88
CA ASN A 158 -3.43 12.75 14.45
C ASN A 158 -3.58 12.33 12.98
N ARG A 159 -4.67 12.74 12.31
CA ARG A 159 -5.02 12.30 10.94
C ARG A 159 -5.19 10.79 10.82
N GLU A 160 -5.80 10.17 11.84
CA GLU A 160 -5.98 8.72 11.91
C GLU A 160 -7.44 8.30 11.92
N CYS A 161 -7.69 7.11 11.39
CA CYS A 161 -8.98 6.44 11.51
C CYS A 161 -8.76 4.94 11.73
N SER A 162 -9.55 4.33 12.62
CA SER A 162 -9.46 2.89 12.90
C SER A 162 -9.79 1.99 11.69
N CYS A 163 -10.33 2.55 10.60
CA CYS A 163 -10.47 1.80 9.34
C CYS A 163 -9.15 1.65 8.56
N GLY A 164 -8.04 2.27 9.02
CA GLY A 164 -6.72 2.22 8.41
C GLY A 164 -6.54 3.05 7.12
N LYS A 165 -7.64 3.39 6.45
CA LYS A 165 -7.60 4.04 5.12
C LYS A 165 -6.95 5.41 5.13
N TRP A 166 -7.12 6.21 6.18
CA TRP A 166 -6.51 7.55 6.22
C TRP A 166 -4.99 7.44 6.27
N ASN A 167 -4.45 6.63 7.18
CA ASN A 167 -3.03 6.35 7.28
C ASN A 167 -2.48 5.74 5.98
N GLN A 168 -3.22 4.79 5.39
CA GLN A 168 -2.80 4.09 4.18
C GLN A 168 -2.69 5.01 2.95
N PHE A 169 -3.65 5.90 2.75
CA PHE A 169 -3.75 6.70 1.53
C PHE A 169 -3.26 8.15 1.71
N GLY A 170 -3.03 8.59 2.94
CA GLY A 170 -2.75 10.00 3.27
C GLY A 170 -3.94 10.94 3.05
N ILE A 171 -5.10 10.41 2.67
CA ILE A 171 -6.31 11.18 2.31
C ILE A 171 -7.41 10.85 3.34
N PRO A 172 -8.15 11.86 3.85
CA PRO A 172 -9.21 11.61 4.83
C PRO A 172 -10.26 10.65 4.28
N CYS A 173 -10.48 9.53 4.96
CA CYS A 173 -11.50 8.54 4.60
C CYS A 173 -12.93 9.08 4.83
N SER A 174 -13.96 8.35 4.39
CA SER A 174 -15.35 8.79 4.56
C SER A 174 -15.76 9.06 6.01
N HIS A 175 -15.22 8.31 7.00
CA HIS A 175 -15.47 8.57 8.43
C HIS A 175 -14.80 9.87 8.90
N ALA A 176 -13.56 10.11 8.45
CA ALA A 176 -12.82 11.32 8.78
C ALA A 176 -13.50 12.56 8.22
N GLN A 177 -13.89 12.51 6.95
CA GLN A 177 -14.62 13.59 6.29
C GLN A 177 -15.97 13.86 6.96
N LYS A 178 -16.70 12.82 7.38
CA LYS A 178 -17.94 12.98 8.17
C LYS A 178 -17.65 13.70 9.50
N SER A 179 -16.61 13.29 10.20
CA SER A 179 -16.24 13.86 11.51
C SER A 179 -15.84 15.33 11.41
N MET A 180 -15.03 15.69 10.41
CA MET A 180 -14.59 17.08 10.19
C MET A 180 -15.74 18.03 9.89
N ARG A 181 -16.75 17.57 9.14
CA ARG A 181 -17.94 18.39 8.84
C ARG A 181 -18.74 18.75 10.09
N CYS A 182 -18.65 17.97 11.16
CA CYS A 182 -19.30 18.26 12.44
C CYS A 182 -18.51 19.25 13.31
N ILE A 183 -17.28 19.65 12.94
CA ILE A 183 -16.50 20.69 13.65
C ILE A 183 -16.86 22.10 13.15
N GLN A 184 -17.37 22.20 11.93
CA GLN A 184 -17.68 23.48 11.28
C GLN A 184 -19.05 24.06 11.68
N TYR A 185 -19.77 23.38 12.58
CA TYR A 185 -21.03 23.81 13.19
C TYR A 185 -20.89 23.66 14.71
#